data_AF-A0A934X8R9-F1
#
_entry.id   AF-A0A934X8R9-F1
#
_cell.length_a   1.000
_cell.length_b   1.000
_cell.length_c   1.000
_cell.angle_alpha   90.00
_cell.angle_beta   90.00
_cell.angle_gamma   90.00
#
_symmetry.space_group_name_H-M   'P 1'
#
loop_
_entity.id
_entity.type
_entity.pdbx_description
1 polymer ?
#
loop_
_entity_poly.entity_id
_entity_poly.type
_entity_poly.pdbx_seq_one_letter_code
_entity_poly.pdbx_strand_id
1 'polypeptide(L)'
;MHLLSITHDGTSQTGKMTMSVIAAVAEFERDLLIERTQAGLARARSDGKAFGRPRTLNQLQTLAVQQRLASGTSIASLPKALGTSRQTAMRCSAQMTSYTRGWPRRQQHSMD
;
A
#
# COMPACT_ATOMS: atom_id res chain seq x y z
N MET A 1 29.52 38.84 -12.68
CA MET A 1 28.34 38.38 -11.95
C MET A 1 27.08 38.56 -12.82
N HIS A 2 27.03 37.95 -14.02
CA HIS A 2 25.97 38.18 -15.04
C HIS A 2 25.06 36.96 -15.28
N LEU A 3 25.29 35.82 -14.61
CA LEU A 3 24.51 34.60 -14.82
C LEU A 3 23.12 34.65 -14.17
N LEU A 4 22.95 35.44 -13.10
CA LEU A 4 21.69 35.56 -12.35
C LEU A 4 20.63 36.43 -13.06
N SER A 5 21.03 37.30 -13.99
CA SER A 5 20.09 38.17 -14.71
C SER A 5 19.41 37.48 -15.89
N ILE A 6 20.03 36.44 -16.46
CA ILE A 6 19.50 35.75 -17.66
C ILE A 6 18.24 34.94 -17.33
N THR A 7 18.14 34.40 -16.12
CA THR A 7 16.98 33.61 -15.67
C THR A 7 15.86 34.46 -15.06
N HIS A 8 16.13 35.71 -14.70
CA HIS A 8 15.14 36.59 -14.08
C HIS A 8 14.10 37.09 -15.08
N ASP A 9 14.48 37.22 -16.35
CA ASP A 9 13.58 37.61 -17.44
C ASP A 9 13.12 36.38 -18.24
N GLY A 10 12.05 35.74 -17.79
CA GLY A 10 11.40 34.62 -18.48
C GLY A 10 10.70 34.99 -19.79
N THR A 11 10.68 36.27 -20.18
CA THR A 11 10.04 36.75 -21.41
C THR A 11 11.04 36.92 -22.56
N SER A 12 12.33 37.09 -22.25
CA SER A 12 13.44 37.12 -23.20
C SER A 12 13.60 35.78 -23.94
N GLN A 13 13.99 35.83 -25.22
CA GLN A 13 14.29 34.63 -26.02
C GLN A 13 15.38 33.76 -25.38
N THR A 14 16.40 34.39 -24.80
CA THR A 14 17.48 33.69 -24.08
C THR A 14 16.96 33.08 -22.76
N GLY A 15 16.11 33.81 -22.03
CA GLY A 15 15.46 33.31 -20.81
C GLY A 15 14.62 32.07 -21.08
N LYS A 16 13.79 32.10 -22.13
CA LYS A 16 12.98 30.95 -22.57
C LYS A 16 13.84 29.74 -22.92
N MET A 17 14.91 29.91 -23.71
CA MET A 17 15.84 28.81 -24.03
C MET A 17 16.44 28.19 -22.77
N THR A 18 16.94 29.03 -21.86
CA THR A 18 17.58 28.53 -20.63
C THR A 18 16.59 27.78 -19.73
N MET A 19 15.34 28.26 -19.62
CA MET A 19 14.28 27.54 -18.91
C MET A 19 13.95 26.20 -19.56
N SER A 20 13.90 26.11 -20.89
CA SER A 20 13.68 24.84 -21.59
C SER A 20 14.79 23.82 -21.31
N VAL A 21 16.05 24.25 -21.29
CA VAL A 21 17.17 23.37 -20.94
C VAL A 21 17.08 22.91 -19.49
N ILE A 22 16.78 23.82 -18.55
CA ILE A 22 16.62 23.47 -17.14
C ILE A 22 15.44 22.50 -16.94
N ALA A 23 14.33 22.71 -17.64
CA ALA A 23 13.19 21.81 -17.60
C ALA A 23 13.56 20.40 -18.10
N ALA A 24 14.29 20.31 -19.23
CA ALA A 24 14.75 19.03 -19.76
C ALA A 24 15.71 18.30 -18.79
N VAL A 25 16.61 19.03 -18.13
CA VAL A 25 17.50 18.45 -17.10
C VAL A 25 16.69 17.98 -15.89
N ALA A 26 15.71 18.75 -15.44
CA ALA A 26 14.87 18.37 -14.30
C ALA A 26 14.01 17.12 -14.59
N GLU A 27 13.52 16.98 -15.83
CA GLU A 27 12.83 15.76 -16.28
C GLU A 27 13.78 14.55 -16.29
N PHE A 28 14.98 14.71 -16.85
CA PHE A 28 15.99 13.66 -16.85
C PHE A 28 16.38 13.20 -15.44
N GLU A 29 16.63 14.14 -14.51
CA GLU A 29 16.95 13.80 -13.11
C GLU A 29 15.79 13.08 -12.41
N ARG A 30 14.54 13.46 -12.70
CA ARG A 30 13.36 12.78 -12.16
C ARG A 30 13.31 11.34 -12.64
N ASP A 31 13.56 11.08 -13.91
CA ASP A 31 13.55 9.73 -14.47
C ASP A 31 14.65 8.86 -13.85
N LEU A 32 15.85 9.39 -13.67
CA LEU A 32 16.94 8.70 -12.97
C LEU A 32 16.58 8.36 -11.52
N LEU A 33 15.92 9.28 -10.79
CA LEU A 33 15.47 9.03 -9.43
C LEU A 33 14.40 7.93 -9.36
N ILE A 34 13.48 7.89 -10.33
CA ILE A 34 12.48 6.84 -10.45
C ILE A 34 13.15 5.50 -10.70
N GLU A 35 14.06 5.41 -11.68
CA GLU A 35 14.78 4.18 -12.01
C GLU A 35 15.52 3.63 -10.79
N ARG A 36 16.27 4.50 -10.09
CA ARG A 36 17.00 4.12 -8.87
C ARG A 36 16.06 3.61 -7.77
N THR A 37 14.90 4.24 -7.61
CA THR A 37 13.89 3.82 -6.63
C THR A 37 13.33 2.45 -6.99
N GLN A 38 13.03 2.20 -8.27
CA GLN A 38 12.54 0.90 -8.73
C GLN A 38 13.59 -0.20 -8.56
N ALA A 39 14.86 0.07 -8.88
CA ALA A 39 15.95 -0.88 -8.65
C ALA A 39 16.10 -1.23 -7.16
N GLY A 40 16.00 -0.24 -6.27
CA GLY A 40 16.01 -0.45 -4.83
C GLY A 40 14.81 -1.26 -4.32
N LEU A 41 13.61 -0.96 -4.83
CA LEU A 41 12.39 -1.71 -4.54
C LEU A 41 12.50 -3.16 -5.02
N ALA A 42 13.03 -3.40 -6.22
CA ALA A 42 13.21 -4.74 -6.77
C ALA A 42 14.14 -5.58 -5.89
N ARG A 43 15.28 -5.00 -5.46
CA ARG A 43 16.20 -5.66 -4.53
C ARG A 43 15.54 -5.96 -3.18
N ALA A 44 14.88 -4.99 -2.57
CA ALA A 44 14.23 -5.23 -1.28
C ALA A 44 13.06 -6.22 -1.37
N ARG A 45 12.38 -6.33 -2.54
CA ARG A 45 11.42 -7.41 -2.81
C ARG A 45 12.09 -8.78 -2.93
N SER A 46 13.24 -8.89 -3.63
CA SER A 46 13.98 -10.16 -3.71
C SER A 46 14.50 -10.62 -2.35
N ASP A 47 14.83 -9.67 -1.47
CA ASP A 47 15.25 -9.95 -0.09
C ASP A 47 14.06 -10.29 0.83
N GLY A 48 12.83 -10.35 0.29
CA GLY A 48 11.62 -10.73 1.04
C GLY A 48 11.12 -9.66 2.02
N LYS A 49 11.54 -8.41 1.87
CA LYS A 49 11.13 -7.33 2.78
C LYS A 49 9.64 -7.04 2.62
N ALA A 50 8.92 -7.01 3.74
CA ALA A 50 7.51 -6.63 3.75
C ALA A 50 7.38 -5.12 3.46
N PHE A 51 6.53 -4.77 2.49
CA PHE A 51 6.22 -3.39 2.12
C PHE A 51 4.81 -2.99 2.55
N GLY A 52 4.60 -1.69 2.72
CA GLY A 52 3.32 -1.11 3.07
C GLY A 52 3.05 -1.09 4.58
N ARG A 53 1.82 -0.71 4.94
CA ARG A 53 1.42 -0.60 6.35
C ARG A 53 1.41 -2.00 7.00
N PRO A 54 2.05 -2.19 8.16
CA PRO A 54 2.00 -3.46 8.85
C PRO A 54 0.56 -3.85 9.18
N ARG A 55 0.27 -5.16 9.13
CA ARG A 55 -1.06 -5.69 9.45
C ARG A 55 -1.37 -5.42 10.92
N THR A 56 -2.58 -4.93 11.19
CA THR A 56 -3.05 -4.64 12.56
C THR A 56 -3.24 -5.91 13.40
N LEU A 57 -3.52 -7.04 12.76
CA LEU A 57 -3.68 -8.34 13.40
C LEU A 57 -2.58 -9.28 12.91
N ASN A 58 -1.98 -10.02 13.83
CA ASN A 58 -1.10 -11.12 13.48
C ASN A 58 -1.92 -12.32 12.96
N GLN A 59 -1.24 -13.34 12.43
CA GLN A 59 -1.91 -14.51 11.84
C GLN A 59 -2.77 -15.26 12.86
N LEU A 60 -2.27 -15.46 14.08
CA LEU A 60 -3.00 -16.16 15.15
C LEU A 60 -4.26 -15.40 15.57
N GLN A 61 -4.17 -14.08 15.72
CA GLN A 61 -5.30 -13.22 16.03
C GLN A 61 -6.32 -13.21 14.89
N THR A 62 -5.86 -13.23 13.64
CA THR A 62 -6.75 -13.32 12.46
C THR A 62 -7.52 -14.64 12.47
N LEU A 63 -6.86 -15.76 12.76
CA LEU A 63 -7.50 -17.07 12.92
C LEU A 63 -8.50 -17.07 14.07
N ALA A 64 -8.14 -16.50 15.21
CA ALA A 64 -9.05 -16.39 16.37
C ALA A 64 -10.30 -15.55 16.05
N VAL A 65 -10.15 -14.46 15.28
CA VAL A 65 -11.28 -13.65 14.78
C VAL A 65 -12.18 -14.51 13.90
N GLN A 66 -11.59 -15.23 12.95
CA GLN A 66 -12.32 -16.09 12.01
C GLN A 66 -13.07 -17.21 12.73
N GLN A 67 -12.45 -17.88 13.69
CA GLN A 67 -13.09 -18.91 14.51
C GLN A 67 -14.26 -18.36 15.32
N ARG A 68 -14.10 -17.19 15.96
CA ARG A 68 -15.19 -16.56 16.72
C ARG A 68 -16.36 -16.12 15.83
N LEU A 69 -16.05 -15.64 14.62
CA LEU A 69 -17.08 -15.32 13.64
C LEU A 69 -17.83 -16.57 13.16
N ALA A 70 -17.10 -17.68 12.96
CA ALA A 70 -17.70 -18.97 12.59
C ALA A 70 -18.59 -19.53 13.72
N SER A 71 -18.22 -19.31 14.98
CA SER A 71 -19.02 -19.71 16.15
C SER A 71 -20.24 -18.80 16.42
N GLY A 72 -20.64 -17.97 15.47
CA GLY A 72 -21.82 -17.09 15.58
C GLY A 72 -21.61 -15.81 16.41
N THR A 73 -20.37 -15.47 16.78
CA THR A 73 -20.11 -14.25 17.56
C THR A 73 -20.34 -13.01 16.70
N SER A 74 -21.08 -12.02 17.24
CA SER A 74 -21.33 -10.75 16.54
C SER A 74 -20.04 -9.99 16.22
N ILE A 75 -19.92 -9.50 14.98
CA ILE A 75 -18.79 -8.66 14.51
C ILE A 75 -18.60 -7.43 15.41
N ALA A 76 -19.66 -6.94 16.04
CA ALA A 76 -19.63 -5.75 16.89
C ALA A 76 -18.85 -5.94 18.21
N SER A 77 -18.73 -7.17 18.73
CA SER A 77 -18.07 -7.45 20.02
C SER A 77 -16.57 -7.73 19.89
N LEU A 78 -16.10 -8.10 18.70
CA LEU A 78 -14.71 -8.47 18.43
C LEU A 78 -13.68 -7.34 18.59
N PRO A 79 -13.96 -6.08 18.17
CA PRO A 79 -13.02 -4.97 18.27
C PRO A 79 -12.49 -4.75 19.71
N LYS A 80 -13.39 -4.82 20.70
CA LYS A 80 -13.07 -4.61 22.12
C LYS A 80 -12.17 -5.70 22.68
N ALA A 81 -12.41 -6.96 22.30
CA ALA A 81 -11.63 -8.10 22.77
C ALA A 81 -10.22 -8.17 22.16
N LEU A 82 -10.02 -7.53 21.01
CA LEU A 82 -8.78 -7.61 20.22
C LEU A 82 -8.01 -6.29 20.17
N GLY A 83 -8.52 -5.23 20.80
CA GLY A 83 -7.93 -3.90 20.75
C GLY A 83 -7.86 -3.31 19.33
N THR A 84 -8.78 -3.67 18.45
CA THR A 84 -8.81 -3.21 17.04
C THR A 84 -10.04 -2.38 16.74
N SER A 85 -10.07 -1.71 15.58
CA SER A 85 -11.24 -0.97 15.14
C SER A 85 -12.30 -1.89 14.54
N ARG A 86 -13.57 -1.45 14.55
CA ARG A 86 -14.68 -2.13 13.86
C ARG A 86 -14.39 -2.41 12.39
N GLN A 87 -13.71 -1.48 11.71
CA GLN A 87 -13.33 -1.66 10.30
C GLN A 87 -12.33 -2.81 10.11
N THR A 88 -11.40 -3.01 11.05
CA THR A 88 -10.48 -4.15 10.99
C THR A 88 -11.23 -5.48 11.13
N ALA A 89 -12.18 -5.57 12.07
CA ALA A 89 -13.04 -6.76 12.23
C ALA A 89 -13.91 -7.02 10.98
N MET A 90 -14.50 -5.97 10.40
CA MET A 90 -15.30 -6.08 9.16
C MET A 90 -14.47 -6.56 7.97
N ARG A 91 -13.23 -6.06 7.79
CA ARG A 91 -12.33 -6.53 6.73
C ARG A 91 -11.98 -8.01 6.88
N CYS A 92 -11.74 -8.49 8.10
CA CYS A 92 -11.51 -9.90 8.36
C CYS A 92 -12.75 -10.76 8.05
N SER A 93 -13.95 -10.29 8.38
CA SER A 93 -15.20 -10.97 8.02
C SER A 93 -15.40 -11.06 6.51
N ALA A 94 -15.15 -9.99 5.76
CA ALA A 94 -15.30 -9.97 4.30
C ALA A 94 -14.33 -10.95 3.62
N GLN A 95 -13.09 -11.05 4.11
CA GLN A 95 -12.10 -12.04 3.64
C GLN A 95 -12.53 -13.48 3.92
N MET A 96 -13.28 -13.73 5.01
CA MET A 96 -13.82 -15.06 5.30
C MET A 96 -14.96 -15.46 4.36
N THR A 97 -15.85 -14.52 4.01
CA THR A 97 -16.94 -14.77 3.04
C THR A 97 -16.43 -15.11 1.64
N SER A 98 -15.29 -14.56 1.21
CA SER A 98 -14.66 -14.97 -0.04
C SER A 98 -14.01 -16.36 0.04
N TYR A 99 -13.47 -16.74 1.21
CA TYR A 99 -12.89 -18.06 1.45
C TYR A 99 -13.95 -19.17 1.45
N THR A 100 -15.08 -18.95 2.12
CA THR A 100 -16.16 -19.95 2.22
C THR A 100 -16.90 -20.17 0.90
N ARG A 101 -17.02 -19.16 0.04
CA ARG A 101 -17.63 -19.30 -1.30
C ARG A 101 -16.80 -20.15 -2.28
N GLY A 102 -15.50 -20.33 -2.03
CA GLY A 102 -14.61 -21.17 -2.85
C GLY A 102 -14.41 -22.59 -2.30
N TRP A 103 -15.00 -22.92 -1.15
CA TRP A 103 -14.78 -24.22 -0.50
C TRP A 103 -15.72 -25.32 -1.05
N PRO A 104 -15.21 -26.52 -1.39
CA PRO A 104 -16.02 -27.61 -1.88
C PRO A 104 -17.04 -28.06 -0.82
N ARG A 105 -18.31 -28.16 -1.25
CA ARG A 105 -19.51 -28.38 -0.42
C ARG A 105 -19.46 -29.60 0.53
N ARG A 106 -18.56 -30.55 0.30
CA ARG A 106 -18.38 -31.75 1.13
C ARG A 106 -17.84 -31.47 2.53
N GLN A 107 -17.12 -30.37 2.75
CA GLN A 107 -16.51 -30.07 4.05
C GLN A 107 -17.33 -29.08 4.90
N GLN A 108 -18.50 -28.63 4.42
CA GLN A 108 -19.40 -27.79 5.22
C GLN A 108 -20.26 -28.60 6.21
N HIS A 109 -20.43 -29.92 6.01
CA HIS A 109 -21.30 -30.77 6.84
C HIS A 109 -20.64 -31.38 8.10
N SER A 110 -19.37 -31.07 8.38
CA SER A 110 -18.70 -31.47 9.64
C SER A 110 -18.64 -30.32 10.67
N MET A 111 -19.45 -29.28 10.50
CA MET A 111 -19.44 -28.04 11.30
C MET A 111 -20.83 -27.66 11.85
N ASP A 112 -21.72 -28.65 11.98
CA ASP A 112 -22.94 -28.58 12.81
C ASP A 112 -22.67 -29.25 14.16
#